data_AF-D6XT47-F1
#
_entry.id   AF-D6XT47-F1
#
_cell.length_a   1.000
_cell.length_b   1.000
_cell.length_c   1.000
_cell.angle_alpha   90.00
_cell.angle_beta   90.00
_cell.angle_gamma   90.00
#
_symmetry.space_group_name_H-M   'P 1'
#
loop_
_entity.id
_entity.type
_entity.pdbx_description
1 polymer ?
#
loop_
_entity_poly.entity_id
_entity_poly.type
_entity_poly.pdbx_seq_one_letter_code
_entity_poly.pdbx_strand_id
1 'polypeptide(L)'
;MIQHYSIFLHSHALFWLIAIVLFILTTVMIRNGKQKPAKIMQMSLRLVYLLVFGTGLTMIFLVPTTMAIVKGILAFVLIYVMEMISLRMSKGTLTKQMATRLWAAFVVLLVVVLYFGYFLT
;
A
#
# COMPACT_ATOMS: atom_id res chain seq x y z
N MET A 1 -0.18 27.64 -4.92
CA MET A 1 -0.69 26.28 -5.29
C MET A 1 0.41 25.25 -5.50
N ILE A 2 1.54 25.57 -6.15
CA ILE A 2 2.62 24.59 -6.44
C ILE A 2 3.39 24.12 -5.19
N GLN A 3 3.64 25.01 -4.22
CA GLN A 3 4.36 24.66 -2.98
C GLN A 3 3.63 23.59 -2.15
N HIS A 4 2.31 23.71 -1.98
CA HIS A 4 1.53 22.73 -1.21
C HIS A 4 1.57 21.33 -1.84
N TYR A 5 1.49 21.24 -3.17
CA TYR A 5 1.56 19.97 -3.89
C TYR A 5 2.89 19.24 -3.66
N SER A 6 4.01 19.97 -3.67
CA SER A 6 5.34 19.39 -3.42
C SER A 6 5.50 18.81 -2.01
N ILE A 7 4.90 19.43 -1.00
CA ILE A 7 4.93 18.96 0.40
C ILE A 7 4.12 17.67 0.54
N PHE A 8 2.95 17.61 -0.10
CA PHE A 8 2.12 16.40 -0.12
C PHE A 8 2.79 15.26 -0.89
N LEU A 9 3.50 15.54 -1.99
CA LEU A 9 4.27 14.54 -2.73
C LEU A 9 5.34 13.86 -1.88
N HIS A 10 6.18 14.64 -1.18
CA HIS A 10 7.23 14.09 -0.32
C HIS A 10 6.63 13.26 0.82
N SER A 11 5.58 13.80 1.46
CA SER A 11 4.88 13.10 2.55
C SER A 11 4.22 11.80 2.06
N HIS A 12 3.59 11.82 0.89
CA HIS A 12 2.95 10.66 0.29
C HIS A 12 3.96 9.56 -0.06
N ALA A 13 5.11 9.92 -0.62
CA ALA A 13 6.19 8.97 -0.89
C ALA A 13 6.75 8.34 0.39
N LEU A 14 6.92 9.13 1.46
CA LEU A 14 7.34 8.62 2.77
C LEU A 14 6.30 7.65 3.36
N PHE A 15 5.01 7.97 3.29
CA PHE A 15 3.96 7.07 3.78
C PHE A 15 3.92 5.76 2.98
N TRP A 16 4.14 5.80 1.67
CA TRP A 16 4.28 4.58 0.85
C TRP A 16 5.46 3.72 1.29
N LEU A 17 6.62 4.33 1.50
CA LEU A 17 7.81 3.64 2.00
C LEU A 17 7.52 2.97 3.34
N ILE A 18 6.93 3.70 4.30
CA ILE A 18 6.57 3.16 5.61
C ILE A 18 5.56 2.02 5.49
N ALA A 19 4.54 2.16 4.63
CA ALA A 19 3.53 1.13 4.42
C ALA A 19 4.13 -0.17 3.89
N ILE A 20 5.02 -0.08 2.89
CA ILE A 20 5.70 -1.24 2.31
C ILE A 20 6.60 -1.91 3.34
N VAL A 21 7.38 -1.13 4.10
CA VAL A 21 8.27 -1.65 5.16
C VAL A 21 7.45 -2.36 6.24
N LEU A 22 6.39 -1.73 6.76
CA LEU A 22 5.50 -2.34 7.75
C LEU A 22 4.82 -3.60 7.23
N PHE A 23 4.42 -3.63 5.95
CA PHE A 23 3.84 -4.82 5.33
C PHE A 23 4.83 -5.98 5.28
N ILE A 24 6.06 -5.74 4.82
CA ILE A 24 7.11 -6.77 4.79
C ILE A 24 7.36 -7.28 6.21
N LEU A 25 7.58 -6.39 7.18
CA LEU A 25 7.80 -6.79 8.57
C LEU A 25 6.64 -7.60 9.14
N THR A 26 5.41 -7.18 8.85
CA THR A 26 4.19 -7.91 9.25
C THR A 26 4.19 -9.33 8.69
N THR A 27 4.44 -9.49 7.39
CA THR A 27 4.45 -10.82 6.75
C THR A 27 5.55 -11.73 7.32
N VAL A 28 6.73 -11.19 7.64
CA VAL A 28 7.84 -11.92 8.27
C VAL A 28 7.47 -12.33 9.69
N MET A 29 6.88 -11.44 10.50
CA MET A 29 6.47 -11.75 11.87
C MET A 29 5.39 -12.83 11.93
N ILE A 30 4.44 -12.81 10.98
CA ILE A 30 3.42 -13.87 10.86
C ILE A 30 4.07 -15.21 10.51
N ARG A 31 5.01 -15.23 9.55
CA ARG A 31 5.75 -16.46 9.17
C ARG A 31 6.55 -17.04 10.32
N ASN A 32 7.12 -16.18 11.18
CA ASN A 32 7.88 -16.59 12.35
C ASN A 32 7.00 -16.99 13.55
N GLY A 33 5.68 -17.09 13.39
CA GLY A 33 4.75 -17.48 14.44
C GLY A 33 4.54 -16.43 15.54
N LYS A 34 5.08 -15.22 15.40
CA LYS A 34 5.00 -14.15 16.41
C LYS A 34 3.67 -13.39 16.30
N GLN A 35 2.59 -14.01 16.74
CA GLN A 35 1.21 -13.49 16.60
C GLN A 35 0.98 -12.11 17.23
N LYS A 36 1.53 -11.86 18.44
CA LYS A 36 1.38 -10.58 19.15
C LYS A 36 1.99 -9.39 18.38
N PRO A 37 3.30 -9.38 18.03
CA PRO A 37 3.88 -8.27 17.28
C PRO A 37 3.32 -8.17 15.86
N ALA A 38 2.99 -9.29 15.20
CA ALA A 38 2.32 -9.28 13.91
C ALA A 38 0.99 -8.50 13.96
N LYS A 39 0.16 -8.71 14.99
CA LYS A 39 -1.10 -7.99 15.16
C LYS A 39 -0.90 -6.49 15.39
N ILE A 40 0.12 -6.11 16.16
CA ILE A 40 0.46 -4.68 16.36
C ILE A 40 0.85 -4.05 15.04
N MET A 41 1.74 -4.68 14.28
CA MET A 41 2.18 -4.17 12.98
C MET A 41 1.02 -4.10 11.97
N GLN A 42 0.10 -5.06 11.97
CA GLN A 42 -1.14 -4.99 11.19
C GLN A 42 -1.99 -3.78 11.53
N MET A 43 -2.17 -3.49 12.82
CA MET A 43 -2.96 -2.33 13.26
C MET A 43 -2.27 -1.02 12.87
N SER A 44 -0.95 -0.93 13.02
CA SER A 44 -0.17 0.23 12.57
C SER A 44 -0.24 0.41 11.05
N LEU A 45 -0.14 -0.68 10.30
CA LEU A 45 -0.20 -0.67 8.84
C LEU A 45 -1.53 -0.11 8.33
N ARG A 46 -2.65 -0.41 9.00
CA ARG A 46 -3.96 0.18 8.68
C ARG A 46 -4.01 1.69 8.88
N LEU A 47 -3.36 2.21 9.93
CA LEU A 47 -3.27 3.66 10.13
C LEU A 47 -2.44 4.31 9.02
N VAL A 48 -1.33 3.69 8.62
CA VAL A 48 -0.49 4.21 7.52
C VAL A 48 -1.24 4.16 6.19
N TYR A 49 -2.04 3.13 5.92
CA TYR A 49 -2.91 3.10 4.73
C TYR A 49 -3.86 4.29 4.67
N LEU A 50 -4.44 4.70 5.80
CA LEU A 50 -5.31 5.87 5.84
C LEU A 50 -4.54 7.15 5.50
N LEU A 51 -3.29 7.28 5.97
CA LEU A 51 -2.42 8.42 5.62
C LEU A 51 -2.04 8.42 4.13
N VAL A 52 -1.68 7.26 3.56
CA VAL A 52 -1.42 7.11 2.13
C VAL A 52 -2.66 7.49 1.31
N PHE A 53 -3.82 6.97 1.68
CA PHE A 53 -5.07 7.23 0.98
C PHE A 53 -5.49 8.70 1.08
N GLY A 54 -5.43 9.29 2.28
CA GLY A 54 -5.75 10.69 2.51
C GLY A 54 -4.85 11.64 1.73
N THR A 55 -3.53 11.43 1.77
CA THR A 55 -2.58 12.24 1.00
C THR A 55 -2.70 12.05 -0.51
N GLY A 56 -3.04 10.84 -0.97
CA GLY A 56 -3.31 10.58 -2.39
C GLY A 56 -4.58 11.29 -2.87
N LEU A 57 -5.65 11.26 -2.08
CA LEU A 57 -6.89 11.97 -2.38
C LEU A 57 -6.68 13.49 -2.45
N THR A 58 -5.96 14.08 -1.49
CA THR A 58 -5.70 15.53 -1.52
C THR A 58 -4.92 15.93 -2.76
N MET A 59 -3.96 15.12 -3.21
CA MET A 59 -3.24 15.35 -4.46
C MET A 59 -4.16 15.29 -5.69
N ILE A 60 -5.13 14.37 -5.73
CA ILE A 60 -6.14 14.28 -6.81
C ILE A 60 -7.05 15.51 -6.78
N PHE A 61 -7.49 15.98 -5.61
CA PHE A 61 -8.33 17.18 -5.52
C PHE A 61 -7.58 18.46 -5.92
N LEU A 62 -6.28 18.54 -5.64
CA LEU A 62 -5.43 19.67 -6.05
C LEU A 62 -5.17 19.69 -7.55
N VAL A 63 -4.96 18.52 -8.16
CA VAL A 63 -4.66 18.37 -9.59
C VAL A 63 -5.52 17.23 -10.17
N PRO A 64 -6.80 17.50 -10.46
CA PRO A 64 -7.75 16.48 -10.91
C PRO A 64 -7.52 16.14 -12.38
N THR A 65 -6.54 15.28 -12.64
CA THR A 65 -6.32 14.69 -13.96
C THR A 65 -6.82 13.26 -14.00
N THR A 66 -7.30 12.82 -15.17
CA THR A 66 -7.74 11.43 -15.38
C THR A 66 -6.64 10.44 -14.99
N MET A 67 -5.38 10.79 -15.25
CA MET A 67 -4.21 9.98 -14.93
C MET A 67 -3.97 9.87 -13.42
N ALA A 68 -4.16 10.96 -12.65
CA ALA A 68 -4.10 10.94 -11.20
C ALA A 68 -5.20 10.08 -10.58
N ILE A 69 -6.42 10.12 -11.13
CA ILE A 69 -7.55 9.29 -10.67
C ILE A 69 -7.26 7.80 -10.91
N VAL A 70 -6.80 7.44 -12.12
CA VAL A 70 -6.43 6.05 -12.45
C VAL A 70 -5.33 5.54 -11.52
N LYS A 71 -4.29 6.36 -11.28
CA LYS A 71 -3.22 6.04 -10.33
C LYS A 71 -3.76 5.85 -8.91
N GLY A 72 -4.69 6.69 -8.46
CA GLY A 72 -5.35 6.58 -7.16
C GLY A 72 -6.12 5.27 -6.98
N ILE A 73 -6.84 4.83 -8.02
CA ILE A 73 -7.56 3.55 -8.00
C ILE A 73 -6.58 2.39 -7.90
N LEU A 74 -5.50 2.40 -8.70
CA LEU A 74 -4.47 1.36 -8.66
C LEU A 74 -3.79 1.28 -7.29
N ALA A 75 -3.48 2.43 -6.70
CA ALA A 75 -2.96 2.55 -5.34
C ALA A 75 -3.92 1.96 -4.29
N PHE A 76 -5.21 2.23 -4.41
CA PHE A 76 -6.23 1.67 -3.52
C PHE A 76 -6.32 0.14 -3.63
N VAL A 77 -6.27 -0.40 -4.85
CA VAL A 77 -6.25 -1.84 -5.08
C VAL A 77 -4.98 -2.46 -4.49
N LEU A 78 -3.82 -1.80 -4.58
CA LEU A 78 -2.58 -2.27 -3.96
C LEU A 78 -2.70 -2.36 -2.43
N ILE A 79 -3.26 -1.34 -1.78
CA ILE A 79 -3.55 -1.36 -0.33
C ILE A 79 -4.46 -2.54 0.03
N TYR A 80 -5.52 -2.75 -0.75
CA TYR A 80 -6.44 -3.86 -0.55
C TYR A 80 -5.74 -5.22 -0.65
N VAL A 81 -4.87 -5.41 -1.64
CA VAL A 81 -4.10 -6.66 -1.80
C VAL A 81 -3.16 -6.88 -0.62
N MET A 82 -2.45 -5.85 -0.16
CA MET A 82 -1.58 -5.94 1.02
C MET A 82 -2.36 -6.32 2.29
N GLU A 83 -3.51 -5.68 2.54
CA GLU A 83 -4.37 -6.02 3.67
C GLU A 83 -4.88 -7.46 3.60
N MET A 84 -5.29 -7.91 2.40
CA MET A 84 -5.79 -9.27 2.22
C MET A 84 -4.72 -10.33 2.48
N ILE A 85 -3.49 -10.12 2.00
CA ILE A 85 -2.36 -11.01 2.27
C ILE A 85 -2.14 -11.11 3.77
N SER A 86 -2.05 -9.96 4.44
CA SER A 86 -1.77 -9.89 5.88
C SER A 86 -2.86 -10.57 6.71
N LEU A 87 -4.13 -10.28 6.44
CA LEU A 87 -5.29 -10.87 7.12
C LEU A 87 -5.37 -12.39 6.94
N ARG A 88 -5.21 -12.88 5.72
CA ARG A 88 -5.29 -14.32 5.43
C ARG A 88 -4.10 -15.08 5.99
N MET A 89 -2.90 -14.48 5.99
CA MET A 89 -1.73 -15.03 6.65
C MET A 89 -1.95 -15.16 8.16
N SER A 90 -2.50 -14.13 8.81
CA SER A 90 -2.81 -14.16 10.26
C SER A 90 -3.87 -15.21 10.61
N LYS A 91 -4.89 -15.38 9.76
CA LYS A 91 -5.96 -16.37 9.96
C LYS A 91 -5.55 -17.81 9.60
N GLY A 92 -4.36 -18.04 9.02
CA GLY A 92 -3.95 -19.37 8.54
C GLY A 92 -4.78 -19.92 7.37
N THR A 93 -5.68 -19.13 6.79
CA THR A 93 -6.57 -19.54 5.68
C THR A 93 -5.95 -19.29 4.31
N LEU A 94 -4.67 -18.93 4.27
CA LEU A 94 -3.93 -18.69 3.04
C LEU A 94 -3.50 -20.01 2.40
N THR A 95 -4.29 -20.52 1.45
CA THR A 95 -3.89 -21.67 0.64
C THR A 95 -2.70 -21.32 -0.27
N LYS A 96 -1.83 -22.29 -0.58
CA LYS A 96 -0.63 -22.08 -1.42
C LYS A 96 -0.95 -21.45 -2.79
N GLN A 97 -2.04 -21.89 -3.41
CA GLN A 97 -2.52 -21.35 -4.69
C GLN A 97 -3.01 -19.90 -4.58
N MET A 98 -3.68 -19.54 -3.48
CA MET A 98 -4.12 -18.17 -3.23
C MET A 98 -2.96 -17.26 -2.85
N ALA A 99 -2.01 -17.75 -2.07
CA ALA A 99 -0.78 -17.04 -1.74
C ALA A 99 -0.06 -16.60 -3.02
N THR A 100 0.14 -17.53 -3.95
CA THR A 100 0.83 -17.27 -5.22
C THR A 100 0.13 -16.18 -6.03
N ARG A 101 -1.21 -16.25 -6.15
CA ARG A 101 -2.00 -15.23 -6.87
C ARG A 101 -1.93 -13.85 -6.21
N LEU A 102 -2.05 -13.78 -4.88
CA LEU A 102 -2.02 -12.49 -4.18
C LEU A 102 -0.62 -11.86 -4.20
N TRP A 103 0.44 -12.65 -4.03
CA TRP A 103 1.81 -12.16 -4.15
C TRP A 103 2.15 -11.73 -5.57
N ALA A 104 1.68 -12.46 -6.59
CA ALA A 104 1.83 -12.04 -7.98
C ALA A 104 1.08 -10.73 -8.25
N ALA A 105 -0.17 -10.61 -7.78
CA ALA A 105 -0.94 -9.37 -7.90
C ALA A 105 -0.25 -8.20 -7.19
N PHE A 106 0.31 -8.42 -5.99
CA PHE A 106 1.07 -7.41 -5.26
C PHE A 106 2.28 -6.91 -6.07
N VAL A 107 3.12 -7.81 -6.60
CA VAL A 107 4.30 -7.43 -7.38
C VAL A 107 3.90 -6.68 -8.66
N VAL A 108 2.91 -7.19 -9.39
CA VAL A 108 2.42 -6.54 -10.62
C VAL A 108 1.88 -5.15 -10.31
N LEU A 109 1.00 -5.01 -9.32
CA LEU A 109 0.43 -3.72 -8.93
C LEU A 109 1.51 -2.75 -8.44
N LEU A 110 2.49 -3.23 -7.68
CA LEU A 110 3.59 -2.38 -7.21
C LEU A 110 4.41 -1.84 -8.39
N VAL A 111 4.76 -2.67 -9.36
CA VAL A 111 5.46 -2.24 -10.58
C VAL A 111 4.63 -1.23 -11.38
N VAL A 112 3.34 -1.50 -11.56
CA VAL A 112 2.43 -0.59 -12.29
C VAL A 112 2.31 0.76 -11.56
N VAL A 113 2.14 0.78 -10.24
CA VAL A 113 2.03 2.01 -9.45
C VAL A 113 3.33 2.82 -9.50
N LEU A 114 4.50 2.16 -9.45
CA LEU A 114 5.80 2.83 -9.61
C LEU A 114 5.99 3.36 -11.04
N TYR A 115 5.60 2.60 -12.06
CA TYR A 115 5.67 3.05 -13.45
C TYR A 115 4.82 4.32 -13.66
N PHE A 116 3.58 4.32 -13.18
CA PHE A 116 2.74 5.53 -13.16
C PHE A 116 3.29 6.65 -12.27
N GLY A 117 4.17 6.33 -11.32
CA GLY A 117 4.80 7.28 -10.42
C GLY A 117 6.01 7.99 -11.00
N TYR A 118 6.75 7.34 -11.90
CA TYR A 118 8.00 7.87 -12.45
C TYR A 118 7.94 8.22 -13.94
N PHE A 119 7.09 7.55 -14.72
CA PHE A 119 7.05 7.72 -16.18
C PHE A 119 5.82 8.48 -16.70
N LEU A 120 4.73 8.56 -15.92
CA LEU A 120 3.47 9.19 -16.35
C LEU A 120 3.02 10.37 -15.44
N THR A 121 3.90 10.87 -14.59
CA THR A 121 3.70 12.10 -13.79
C THR A 121 4.26 13.32 -14.50
#